data_AF-A0A0D8IEA9-F1
#
_entry.id   AF-A0A0D8IEA9-F1
#
_cell.length_a   1.000
_cell.length_b   1.000
_cell.length_c   1.000
_cell.angle_alpha   90.00
_cell.angle_beta   90.00
_cell.angle_gamma   90.00
#
_symmetry.space_group_name_H-M   'P 1'
#
loop_
_entity.id
_entity.type
_entity.pdbx_description
1 polymer ?
#
loop_
_entity_poly.entity_id
_entity_poly.type
_entity_poly.pdbx_seq_one_letter_code
_entity_poly.pdbx_strand_id
1 'polypeptide(L)'
;MRSNLMKYSRVLLMLLLINSLLMGCSTTTVEHQGYIPSFKVIGDVEEVLMIRSKEGFSLKEIEIDGETRQVLTLKELLHKAKPMTENIEILLVGQDGLMAKIDGGRVETCYINLSEENAWEFINPNHPISSNIKKVKEVVVISKDEDWDYGFNVITGEENIMNITAGQMYTMPKTLYANFHGTSSLDKEGHVYETTIYTEEKVIRLRDLVDISEGQRLLAVGDVGQYKFINADGYLKMVDNRIDLYEKDGKSKITDARGIMIDPPQVSIMDTYYDASHFLTKDEKVLILFLDGFGYHQYVYAMEKGYAPFLKELELAQKATTVYQSVTNAGFAAMITGRPPYESGVYSRSQRDLKVPSIFAVAKDLDKKSVLIEGDIKILNTEIEPLLNRDENNNGITCDEVYATALSHMDNEYDFMFIHFHGIDDMGHSYGDMHEVTLEMIKETDAYVRELVERWSGKVVITSDHGMHTTPEAERGGNHGSFRHEDMIVPYIVTEGRGRS
;
A
#
# COMPACT_ATOMS: atom_id res chain seq x y z
N MET A 1 57.45 -32.03 28.82
CA MET A 1 56.13 -31.43 28.47
C MET A 1 54.96 -31.80 29.40
N ARG A 2 55.02 -32.86 30.22
CA ARG A 2 53.93 -33.22 31.16
C ARG A 2 53.96 -32.53 32.54
N SER A 3 55.07 -31.90 32.96
CA SER A 3 55.15 -31.24 34.27
C SER A 3 54.67 -29.77 34.28
N ASN A 4 54.64 -29.10 33.13
CA ASN A 4 54.14 -27.72 33.04
C ASN A 4 52.59 -27.67 32.98
N LEU A 5 51.91 -28.66 32.38
CA LEU A 5 50.44 -28.70 32.32
C LEU A 5 49.78 -28.80 33.71
N MET A 6 50.39 -29.52 34.65
CA MET A 6 49.86 -29.64 36.02
C MET A 6 50.01 -28.36 36.86
N LYS A 7 51.03 -27.53 36.58
CA LYS A 7 51.21 -26.24 37.26
C LYS A 7 50.16 -25.21 36.82
N TYR A 8 49.84 -25.14 35.53
CA TYR A 8 48.82 -24.24 35.01
C TYR A 8 47.40 -24.66 35.40
N SER A 9 47.11 -25.97 35.50
CA SER A 9 45.81 -26.48 35.96
C SER A 9 45.51 -26.13 37.43
N ARG A 10 46.51 -26.15 38.32
CA ARG A 10 46.33 -25.79 39.74
C ARG A 10 46.18 -24.28 39.96
N VAL A 11 46.84 -23.46 39.15
CA VAL A 11 46.68 -21.99 39.20
C VAL A 11 45.32 -21.56 38.64
N LEU A 12 44.83 -22.23 37.58
CA LEU A 12 43.51 -21.96 37.01
C LEU A 12 42.37 -22.39 37.97
N LEU A 13 42.54 -23.51 38.69
CA LEU A 13 41.56 -23.96 39.70
C LEU A 13 41.53 -23.03 40.93
N MET A 14 42.67 -22.46 41.34
CA MET A 14 42.72 -21.47 42.42
C MET A 14 42.09 -20.13 42.01
N LEU A 15 42.27 -19.68 40.76
CA LEU A 15 41.63 -18.47 40.23
C LEU A 15 40.10 -18.63 40.10
N LEU A 16 39.62 -19.82 39.74
CA LEU A 16 38.19 -20.14 39.73
C LEU A 16 37.58 -20.20 41.15
N LEU A 17 38.34 -20.71 42.13
CA LEU A 17 37.88 -20.77 43.53
C LEU A 17 37.87 -19.39 44.23
N ILE A 18 38.78 -18.48 43.87
CA ILE A 18 38.80 -17.11 44.42
C ILE A 18 37.68 -16.24 43.81
N ASN A 19 37.30 -16.47 42.54
CA ASN A 19 36.12 -15.81 41.97
C ASN A 19 34.79 -16.36 42.52
N SER A 20 34.74 -17.63 42.96
CA SER A 20 33.54 -18.18 43.63
C SER A 20 33.37 -17.77 45.10
N LEU A 21 34.40 -17.16 45.72
CA LEU A 21 34.38 -16.73 47.14
C LEU A 21 34.22 -15.21 47.32
N LEU A 22 34.19 -14.42 46.24
CA LEU A 22 33.88 -12.98 46.25
C LEU A 22 32.45 -12.64 45.80
N MET A 23 31.64 -13.63 45.42
CA MET A 23 30.17 -13.49 45.37
C MET A 23 29.56 -13.83 46.73
N GLY A 24 30.07 -13.18 47.77
CA GLY A 24 29.44 -13.15 49.09
C GLY A 24 28.23 -12.21 49.05
N CYS A 25 27.13 -12.68 49.63
CA CYS A 25 25.86 -11.99 49.84
C CYS A 25 25.97 -10.45 49.90
N SER A 26 25.73 -9.78 48.78
CA SER A 26 25.02 -8.50 48.81
C SER A 26 23.54 -8.84 48.76
N THR A 27 22.88 -8.83 49.91
CA THR A 27 21.43 -8.63 49.96
C THR A 27 21.14 -7.21 49.50
N THR A 28 21.28 -6.97 48.19
CA THR A 28 20.47 -5.95 47.53
C THR A 28 19.06 -6.49 47.65
N THR A 29 18.28 -5.87 48.53
CA THR A 29 16.84 -5.85 48.40
C THR A 29 16.57 -5.41 46.97
N VAL A 30 16.34 -6.36 46.08
CA VAL A 30 15.66 -6.09 44.82
C VAL A 30 14.31 -5.60 45.29
N GLU A 31 14.08 -4.29 45.25
CA GLU A 31 12.72 -3.79 45.25
C GLU A 31 12.01 -4.59 44.16
N HIS A 32 11.02 -5.39 44.57
CA HIS A 32 10.08 -5.96 43.62
C HIS A 32 9.36 -4.78 42.98
N GLN A 33 9.94 -4.20 41.93
CA GLN A 33 9.17 -3.45 40.97
C GLN A 33 8.23 -4.48 40.36
N GLY A 34 7.00 -4.52 40.87
CA GLY A 34 5.94 -5.35 40.32
C GLY A 34 5.86 -5.07 38.82
N TYR A 35 5.75 -6.13 38.03
CA TYR A 35 5.58 -5.98 36.59
C TYR A 35 4.26 -5.24 36.31
N ILE A 36 4.35 -3.99 35.86
CA ILE A 36 3.19 -3.24 35.35
C ILE A 36 3.00 -3.65 33.89
N PRO A 37 1.92 -4.38 33.54
CA PRO A 37 1.68 -4.73 32.16
C PRO A 37 1.43 -3.47 31.33
N SER A 38 1.97 -3.41 30.12
CA SER A 38 1.63 -2.36 29.17
C SER A 38 0.36 -2.71 28.39
N PHE A 39 -0.36 -1.69 27.89
CA PHE A 39 -1.41 -1.87 26.88
C PHE A 39 -1.16 -1.00 25.66
N LYS A 40 -1.81 -1.33 24.53
CA LYS A 40 -1.70 -0.55 23.28
C LYS A 40 -2.98 0.22 22.95
N VAL A 41 -2.85 1.36 22.31
CA VAL A 41 -3.91 1.99 21.50
C VAL A 41 -3.55 1.74 20.04
N ILE A 42 -4.42 1.04 19.31
CA ILE A 42 -4.11 0.41 18.02
C ILE A 42 -5.36 0.33 17.13
N GLY A 43 -5.25 -0.20 15.92
CA GLY A 43 -6.36 -0.30 14.95
C GLY A 43 -6.29 0.86 13.95
N ASP A 44 -7.42 1.51 13.70
CA ASP A 44 -7.53 2.54 12.66
C ASP A 44 -7.06 3.89 13.19
N VAL A 45 -5.75 3.97 13.48
CA VAL A 45 -5.04 5.13 14.02
C VAL A 45 -3.73 5.37 13.26
N GLU A 46 -3.33 6.63 13.12
CA GLU A 46 -2.03 6.99 12.54
C GLU A 46 -0.87 6.57 13.45
N GLU A 47 -1.04 6.72 14.78
CA GLU A 47 0.00 6.48 15.77
C GLU A 47 -0.40 5.38 16.76
N VAL A 48 0.29 4.23 16.67
CA VAL A 48 0.15 3.16 17.67
C VAL A 48 0.83 3.59 18.97
N LEU A 49 0.04 3.73 20.04
CA LEU A 49 0.56 4.10 21.35
C LEU A 49 0.82 2.86 22.20
N MET A 50 1.97 2.81 22.89
CA MET A 50 2.26 1.81 23.91
C MET A 50 2.31 2.46 25.30
N ILE A 51 1.31 2.17 26.12
CA ILE A 51 1.13 2.77 27.43
C ILE A 51 1.76 1.86 28.49
N ARG A 52 2.81 2.36 29.15
CA ARG A 52 3.54 1.65 30.22
C ARG A 52 3.32 2.26 31.61
N SER A 53 2.99 3.54 31.65
CA SER A 53 2.75 4.31 32.87
C SER A 53 1.77 5.46 32.57
N LYS A 54 1.41 6.20 33.62
CA LYS A 54 0.59 7.42 33.53
C LYS A 54 1.41 8.66 33.10
N GLU A 55 2.73 8.53 32.98
CA GLU A 55 3.62 9.65 32.65
C GLU A 55 3.41 10.14 31.22
N GLY A 56 3.43 11.47 31.02
CA GLY A 56 3.22 12.09 29.70
C GLY A 56 1.75 12.28 29.30
N PHE A 57 0.82 12.00 30.22
CA PHE A 57 -0.62 12.20 30.03
C PHE A 57 -1.20 13.14 31.09
N SER A 58 -2.28 13.82 30.73
CA SER A 58 -3.05 14.69 31.61
C SER A 58 -3.97 13.84 32.47
N LEU A 59 -3.70 13.77 33.77
CA LEU A 59 -4.50 12.97 34.69
C LEU A 59 -5.76 13.71 35.12
N LYS A 60 -6.87 12.98 35.18
CA LYS A 60 -8.14 13.46 35.74
C LYS A 60 -8.37 12.81 37.09
N GLU A 61 -8.81 13.59 38.08
CA GLU A 61 -9.29 13.04 39.36
C GLU A 61 -10.78 12.70 39.25
N ILE A 62 -11.11 11.46 39.60
CA ILE A 62 -12.50 10.99 39.68
C ILE A 62 -12.69 10.21 40.98
N GLU A 63 -13.93 10.23 41.50
CA GLU A 63 -14.31 9.44 42.67
C GLU A 63 -14.85 8.08 42.22
N ILE A 64 -14.27 7.00 42.74
CA ILE A 64 -14.67 5.61 42.46
C ILE A 64 -14.77 4.91 43.81
N ASP A 65 -15.93 4.33 44.11
CA ASP A 65 -16.18 3.60 45.36
C ASP A 65 -15.84 4.40 46.64
N GLY A 66 -15.99 5.73 46.59
CA GLY A 66 -15.69 6.65 47.70
C GLY A 66 -14.21 7.03 47.84
N GLU A 67 -13.36 6.63 46.89
CA GLU A 67 -11.95 7.01 46.83
C GLU A 67 -11.67 7.88 45.60
N THR A 68 -10.94 8.99 45.80
CA THR A 68 -10.43 9.80 44.70
C THR A 68 -9.23 9.10 44.05
N ARG A 69 -9.31 8.86 42.74
CA ARG A 69 -8.23 8.25 41.95
C ARG A 69 -7.85 9.14 40.77
N GLN A 70 -6.56 9.16 40.46
CA GLN A 70 -6.03 9.79 39.25
C GLN A 70 -6.07 8.80 38.09
N VAL A 71 -6.77 9.15 37.02
CA VAL A 71 -7.02 8.27 35.87
C VAL A 71 -6.60 8.91 34.55
N LEU A 72 -6.30 8.08 33.56
CA LEU A 72 -6.18 8.51 32.16
C LEU A 72 -7.57 8.70 31.56
N THR A 73 -7.68 9.60 30.58
CA THR A 73 -8.92 9.75 29.81
C THR A 73 -8.79 9.05 28.47
N LEU A 74 -9.82 8.30 28.05
CA LEU A 74 -9.82 7.66 26.73
C LEU A 74 -9.75 8.71 25.61
N LYS A 75 -10.38 9.87 25.82
CA LYS A 75 -10.34 11.00 24.89
C LYS A 75 -8.92 11.50 24.58
N GLU A 76 -8.07 11.65 25.60
CA GLU A 76 -6.68 12.08 25.39
C GLU A 76 -5.85 11.00 24.66
N LEU A 77 -6.07 9.73 25.01
CA LEU A 77 -5.41 8.62 24.32
C LEU A 77 -5.77 8.58 22.84
N LEU A 78 -7.06 8.71 22.50
CA LEU A 78 -7.51 8.76 21.12
C LEU A 78 -6.95 9.99 20.41
N HIS A 79 -6.99 11.17 21.01
CA HIS A 79 -6.43 12.37 20.41
C HIS A 79 -4.94 12.22 20.06
N LYS A 80 -4.15 11.60 20.94
CA LYS A 80 -2.73 11.32 20.68
C LYS A 80 -2.52 10.22 19.63
N ALA A 81 -3.39 9.22 19.58
CA ALA A 81 -3.31 8.14 18.59
C ALA A 81 -3.71 8.59 17.18
N LYS A 82 -4.52 9.65 17.07
CA LYS A 82 -5.05 10.22 15.83
C LYS A 82 -5.82 9.16 15.00
N PRO A 83 -7.11 8.93 15.31
CA PRO A 83 -7.96 8.06 14.52
C PRO A 83 -7.95 8.49 13.05
N MET A 84 -7.95 7.52 12.13
CA MET A 84 -7.96 7.80 10.69
C MET A 84 -9.25 8.50 10.24
N THR A 85 -10.35 8.26 10.96
CA THR A 85 -11.67 8.82 10.68
C THR A 85 -12.31 9.35 11.96
N GLU A 86 -13.32 10.21 11.83
CA GLU A 86 -14.05 10.74 12.99
C GLU A 86 -15.09 9.74 13.52
N ASN A 87 -15.70 8.96 12.62
CA ASN A 87 -16.77 8.02 12.95
C ASN A 87 -16.21 6.64 13.29
N ILE A 88 -15.94 6.44 14.59
CA ILE A 88 -15.25 5.24 15.08
C ILE A 88 -16.06 4.45 16.12
N GLU A 89 -15.77 3.17 16.24
CA GLU A 89 -16.04 2.34 17.42
C GLU A 89 -14.75 2.07 18.17
N ILE A 90 -14.86 1.84 19.48
CA ILE A 90 -13.73 1.42 20.31
C ILE A 90 -13.99 0.03 20.85
N LEU A 91 -13.08 -0.90 20.57
CA LEU A 91 -13.06 -2.24 21.11
C LEU A 91 -12.01 -2.34 22.23
N LEU A 92 -12.50 -2.56 23.44
CA LEU A 92 -11.71 -2.69 24.66
C LEU A 92 -11.37 -4.18 24.84
N VAL A 93 -10.09 -4.52 24.90
CA VAL A 93 -9.63 -5.92 24.89
C VAL A 93 -8.84 -6.22 26.17
N GLY A 94 -9.29 -7.22 26.93
CA GLY A 94 -8.61 -7.75 28.11
C GLY A 94 -7.58 -8.82 27.77
N GLN A 95 -6.63 -9.06 28.66
CA GLN A 95 -5.63 -10.13 28.53
C GLN A 95 -6.23 -11.54 28.54
N ASP A 96 -7.44 -11.70 29.10
CA ASP A 96 -8.21 -12.94 29.13
C ASP A 96 -8.99 -13.22 27.83
N GLY A 97 -8.95 -12.27 26.88
CA GLY A 97 -9.69 -12.34 25.62
C GLY A 97 -11.12 -11.81 25.70
N LEU A 98 -11.59 -11.33 26.85
CA LEU A 98 -12.86 -10.62 26.94
C LEU A 98 -12.77 -9.30 26.17
N MET A 99 -13.79 -9.03 25.37
CA MET A 99 -13.87 -7.81 24.56
C MET A 99 -15.18 -7.09 24.79
N ALA A 100 -15.14 -5.76 24.89
CA ALA A 100 -16.32 -4.91 24.94
C ALA A 100 -16.22 -3.82 23.88
N LYS A 101 -17.30 -3.60 23.12
CA LYS A 101 -17.37 -2.59 22.08
C LYS A 101 -18.23 -1.42 22.54
N ILE A 102 -17.72 -0.20 22.39
CA ILE A 102 -18.42 1.04 22.73
C ILE A 102 -18.37 2.03 21.56
N ASP A 103 -19.30 2.98 21.55
CA ASP A 103 -19.37 4.04 20.54
C ASP A 103 -18.25 5.08 20.78
N GLY A 104 -17.47 5.38 19.75
CA GLY A 104 -16.34 6.32 19.83
C GLY A 104 -16.75 7.77 20.06
N GLY A 105 -17.97 8.14 19.66
CA GLY A 105 -18.54 9.46 19.94
C GLY A 105 -19.04 9.66 21.37
N ARG A 106 -18.88 8.67 22.26
CA ARG A 106 -19.40 8.70 23.65
C ARG A 106 -18.34 8.31 24.68
N VAL A 107 -17.14 8.89 24.54
CA VAL A 107 -15.95 8.53 25.33
C VAL A 107 -15.56 9.58 26.39
N GLU A 108 -16.34 10.64 26.55
CA GLU A 108 -16.03 11.79 27.43
C GLU A 108 -15.88 11.40 28.91
N THR A 109 -16.57 10.33 29.30
CA THR A 109 -16.59 9.78 30.65
C THR A 109 -15.95 8.40 30.72
N CYS A 110 -15.22 7.99 29.69
CA CYS A 110 -14.47 6.73 29.68
C CYS A 110 -13.06 6.98 30.20
N TYR A 111 -12.69 6.28 31.26
CA TYR A 111 -11.43 6.46 31.96
C TYR A 111 -10.67 5.13 32.07
N ILE A 112 -9.36 5.24 32.23
CA ILE A 112 -8.49 4.08 32.44
C ILE A 112 -7.71 4.29 33.73
N ASN A 113 -7.91 3.38 34.68
CA ASN A 113 -7.21 3.35 35.95
C ASN A 113 -6.09 2.29 35.93
N LEU A 114 -5.11 2.46 36.81
CA LEU A 114 -4.12 1.43 37.13
C LEU A 114 -4.31 1.05 38.60
N SER A 115 -4.68 -0.21 38.87
CA SER A 115 -4.85 -0.77 40.21
C SER A 115 -3.99 -2.02 40.43
N GLU A 116 -3.73 -2.37 41.70
CA GLU A 116 -2.92 -3.54 42.04
C GLU A 116 -3.61 -4.86 41.67
N GLU A 117 -4.94 -4.94 41.77
CA GLU A 117 -5.71 -6.16 41.50
C GLU A 117 -5.92 -6.39 40.00
N ASN A 118 -6.35 -5.35 39.28
CA ASN A 118 -6.81 -5.48 37.90
C ASN A 118 -5.79 -4.94 36.87
N ALA A 119 -4.63 -4.46 37.33
CA ALA A 119 -3.70 -3.69 36.51
C ALA A 119 -4.43 -2.52 35.81
N TRP A 120 -4.24 -2.36 34.50
CA TRP A 120 -5.02 -1.40 33.73
C TRP A 120 -6.48 -1.86 33.63
N GLU A 121 -7.41 -0.98 33.98
CA GLU A 121 -8.85 -1.28 33.98
C GLU A 121 -9.66 -0.08 33.46
N PHE A 122 -10.73 -0.38 32.73
CA PHE A 122 -11.69 0.63 32.28
C PHE A 122 -12.71 0.97 33.35
N ILE A 123 -13.05 2.25 33.41
CA ILE A 123 -14.08 2.80 34.27
C ILE A 123 -14.98 3.68 33.40
N ASN A 124 -16.16 3.16 33.07
CA ASN A 124 -17.09 3.77 32.13
C ASN A 124 -18.46 3.99 32.80
N PRO A 125 -18.65 5.06 33.59
CA PRO A 125 -19.88 5.26 34.37
C PRO A 125 -21.16 5.37 33.53
N ASN A 126 -21.03 5.81 32.27
CA ASN A 126 -22.15 6.00 31.35
C ASN A 126 -22.39 4.80 30.41
N HIS A 127 -21.63 3.72 30.56
CA HIS A 127 -21.78 2.49 29.77
C HIS A 127 -22.13 1.31 30.67
N PRO A 128 -22.71 0.21 30.14
CA PRO A 128 -22.98 -0.99 30.93
C PRO A 128 -21.72 -1.51 31.63
N ILE A 129 -21.89 -2.15 32.81
CA ILE A 129 -20.79 -2.68 33.63
C ILE A 129 -19.88 -3.64 32.84
N SER A 130 -20.43 -4.36 31.86
CA SER A 130 -19.68 -5.23 30.95
C SER A 130 -18.60 -4.51 30.13
N SER A 131 -18.64 -3.18 30.04
CA SER A 131 -17.60 -2.37 29.37
C SER A 131 -16.36 -2.11 30.23
N ASN A 132 -16.42 -2.38 31.54
CA ASN A 132 -15.30 -2.18 32.46
C ASN A 132 -14.30 -3.35 32.37
N ILE A 133 -13.62 -3.43 31.23
CA ILE A 133 -12.61 -4.46 30.97
C ILE A 133 -11.43 -4.28 31.92
N LYS A 134 -11.00 -5.38 32.53
CA LYS A 134 -9.87 -5.49 33.45
C LYS A 134 -8.65 -6.06 32.73
N LYS A 135 -7.45 -5.84 33.29
CA LYS A 135 -6.18 -6.30 32.70
C LYS A 135 -6.11 -5.94 31.22
N VAL A 136 -6.34 -4.67 30.92
CA VAL A 136 -6.41 -4.16 29.55
C VAL A 136 -5.13 -4.52 28.79
N LYS A 137 -5.32 -5.07 27.60
CA LYS A 137 -4.27 -5.43 26.66
C LYS A 137 -4.22 -4.42 25.51
N GLU A 138 -5.37 -4.13 24.91
CA GLU A 138 -5.50 -3.29 23.72
C GLU A 138 -6.77 -2.43 23.80
N VAL A 139 -6.67 -1.21 23.29
CA VAL A 139 -7.76 -0.30 22.96
C VAL A 139 -7.73 -0.15 21.45
N VAL A 140 -8.65 -0.83 20.78
CA VAL A 140 -8.66 -0.91 19.33
C VAL A 140 -9.66 0.10 18.78
N VAL A 141 -9.20 1.01 17.95
CA VAL A 141 -10.03 1.93 17.18
C VAL A 141 -10.47 1.23 15.89
N ILE A 142 -11.76 1.31 15.58
CA ILE A 142 -12.36 0.70 14.40
C ILE A 142 -13.12 1.78 13.64
N SER A 143 -12.71 2.10 12.41
CA SER A 143 -13.44 3.00 11.53
C SER A 143 -14.77 2.37 11.13
N LYS A 144 -15.83 3.18 11.14
CA LYS A 144 -17.12 2.83 10.53
C LYS A 144 -17.27 3.36 9.12
N ASP A 145 -16.40 4.28 8.72
CA ASP A 145 -16.41 4.86 7.38
C ASP A 145 -15.67 3.94 6.42
N GLU A 146 -16.21 3.84 5.21
CA GLU A 146 -15.57 3.12 4.11
C GLU A 146 -14.56 4.05 3.45
N ASP A 147 -13.28 3.66 3.51
CA ASP A 147 -12.18 4.40 2.94
C ASP A 147 -11.21 3.41 2.29
N TRP A 148 -11.04 3.55 0.97
CA TRP A 148 -10.23 2.66 0.15
C TRP A 148 -8.76 3.09 0.08
N ASP A 149 -8.40 4.19 0.73
CA ASP A 149 -7.04 4.75 0.69
C ASP A 149 -6.11 4.05 1.69
N TYR A 150 -6.66 3.35 2.69
CA TYR A 150 -5.90 2.57 3.66
C TYR A 150 -6.53 1.21 3.99
N GLY A 151 -5.73 0.34 4.60
CA GLY A 151 -6.10 -1.04 4.89
C GLY A 151 -5.71 -2.00 3.76
N PHE A 152 -6.44 -3.11 3.67
CA PHE A 152 -6.24 -4.17 2.70
C PHE A 152 -7.49 -4.28 1.81
N ASN A 153 -7.30 -4.01 0.53
CA ASN A 153 -8.37 -3.97 -0.45
C ASN A 153 -8.40 -5.26 -1.29
N VAL A 154 -9.59 -5.72 -1.61
CA VAL A 154 -9.82 -6.81 -2.56
C VAL A 154 -10.63 -6.26 -3.72
N ILE A 155 -10.10 -6.41 -4.93
CA ILE A 155 -10.72 -5.89 -6.16
C ILE A 155 -10.68 -6.93 -7.28
N THR A 156 -11.46 -6.69 -8.34
CA THR A 156 -11.34 -7.38 -9.62
C THR A 156 -10.99 -6.38 -10.72
N GLY A 157 -10.85 -6.85 -11.96
CA GLY A 157 -10.80 -5.98 -13.14
C GLY A 157 -12.11 -5.23 -13.44
N GLU A 158 -13.17 -5.42 -12.65
CA GLU A 158 -14.51 -4.86 -12.88
C GLU A 158 -15.04 -4.03 -11.70
N GLU A 159 -14.67 -4.35 -10.46
CA GLU A 159 -15.27 -3.75 -9.28
C GLU A 159 -14.40 -3.84 -8.03
N ASN A 160 -14.75 -3.02 -7.05
CA ASN A 160 -14.25 -3.05 -5.68
C ASN A 160 -15.05 -4.07 -4.86
N ILE A 161 -14.39 -5.10 -4.30
CA ILE A 161 -15.07 -6.21 -3.60
C ILE A 161 -15.21 -5.94 -2.11
N MET A 162 -14.09 -5.64 -1.44
CA MET A 162 -14.10 -5.25 -0.02
C MET A 162 -12.84 -4.49 0.39
N ASN A 163 -12.98 -3.64 1.41
CA ASN A 163 -11.89 -3.03 2.17
C ASN A 163 -11.87 -3.63 3.58
N ILE A 164 -10.69 -3.91 4.12
CA ILE A 164 -10.49 -4.41 5.48
C ILE A 164 -9.42 -3.57 6.16
N THR A 165 -9.80 -2.88 7.23
CA THR A 165 -8.86 -2.11 8.04
C THR A 165 -8.24 -2.94 9.17
N ALA A 166 -7.15 -2.46 9.76
CA ALA A 166 -6.52 -3.12 10.91
C ALA A 166 -7.50 -3.19 12.10
N GLY A 167 -8.27 -2.13 12.37
CA GLY A 167 -9.30 -2.13 13.39
C GLY A 167 -10.36 -3.21 13.15
N GLN A 168 -10.88 -3.29 11.93
CA GLN A 168 -11.93 -4.26 11.55
C GLN A 168 -11.46 -5.70 11.69
N MET A 169 -10.19 -6.02 11.40
CA MET A 169 -9.65 -7.38 11.57
C MET A 169 -9.82 -7.93 13.00
N TYR A 170 -9.94 -7.09 14.04
CA TYR A 170 -10.13 -7.56 15.42
C TYR A 170 -11.46 -8.28 15.64
N THR A 171 -12.52 -7.90 14.93
CA THR A 171 -13.86 -8.49 15.08
C THR A 171 -14.16 -9.58 14.05
N MET A 172 -13.29 -9.76 13.06
CA MET A 172 -13.41 -10.82 12.06
C MET A 172 -13.11 -12.22 12.64
N PRO A 173 -13.75 -13.29 12.10
CA PRO A 173 -13.37 -14.67 12.38
C PRO A 173 -11.90 -14.91 12.08
N LYS A 174 -11.21 -15.61 12.99
CA LYS A 174 -9.78 -15.94 12.85
C LYS A 174 -9.59 -17.44 12.91
N THR A 175 -8.70 -17.93 12.06
CA THR A 175 -8.21 -19.31 12.12
C THR A 175 -7.01 -19.37 13.06
N LEU A 176 -6.96 -20.36 13.94
CA LEU A 176 -5.80 -20.67 14.76
C LEU A 176 -4.84 -21.54 13.96
N TYR A 177 -3.62 -21.07 13.79
CA TYR A 177 -2.56 -21.75 13.07
C TYR A 177 -1.42 -22.10 14.02
N ALA A 178 -1.11 -23.38 14.16
CA ALA A 178 0.01 -23.86 14.96
C ALA A 178 1.29 -23.85 14.12
N ASN A 179 2.11 -22.81 14.26
CA ASN A 179 3.33 -22.65 13.51
C ASN A 179 4.47 -23.45 14.15
N PHE A 180 5.09 -24.35 13.37
CA PHE A 180 6.16 -25.23 13.84
C PHE A 180 7.52 -24.54 13.84
N HIS A 181 8.25 -24.60 14.97
CA HIS A 181 9.57 -23.99 15.14
C HIS A 181 10.74 -24.96 15.14
N GLY A 182 10.48 -26.27 15.04
CA GLY A 182 11.51 -27.29 15.07
C GLY A 182 11.30 -28.32 16.16
N THR A 183 12.02 -29.44 16.00
CA THR A 183 12.14 -30.49 17.00
C THR A 183 13.61 -30.55 17.44
N SER A 184 13.83 -30.52 18.75
CA SER A 184 15.12 -30.74 19.36
C SER A 184 15.12 -32.08 20.09
N SER A 185 16.26 -32.76 20.12
CA SER A 185 16.40 -34.04 20.81
C SER A 185 17.63 -34.05 21.72
N LEU A 186 17.52 -34.75 22.85
CA LEU A 186 18.59 -34.94 23.81
C LEU A 186 18.66 -36.42 24.19
N ASP A 187 19.83 -37.04 24.03
CA ASP A 187 20.09 -38.37 24.57
C ASP A 187 20.56 -38.27 26.02
N LYS A 188 19.88 -39.00 26.91
CA LYS A 188 20.30 -39.15 28.29
C LYS A 188 20.17 -40.61 28.70
N GLU A 189 21.30 -41.22 29.06
CA GLU A 189 21.39 -42.62 29.49
C GLU A 189 20.81 -43.63 28.47
N GLY A 190 20.96 -43.34 27.17
CA GLY A 190 20.46 -44.20 26.10
C GLY A 190 18.96 -44.05 25.86
N HIS A 191 18.34 -42.99 26.38
CA HIS A 191 16.96 -42.62 26.08
C HIS A 191 16.96 -41.28 25.35
N VAL A 192 16.28 -41.24 24.20
CA VAL A 192 16.12 -40.02 23.41
C VAL A 192 14.87 -39.28 23.87
N TYR A 193 15.04 -38.05 24.34
CA TYR A 193 13.97 -37.13 24.68
C TYR A 193 13.81 -36.12 23.55
N GLU A 194 12.65 -36.10 22.91
CA GLU A 194 12.33 -35.14 21.85
C GLU A 194 11.40 -34.05 22.37
N THR A 195 11.63 -32.81 21.93
CA THR A 195 10.78 -31.66 22.23
C THR A 195 10.52 -30.89 20.95
N THR A 196 9.25 -30.74 20.62
CA THR A 196 8.75 -30.08 19.40
C THR A 196 8.05 -28.80 19.83
N ILE A 197 8.46 -27.67 19.25
CA ILE A 197 7.94 -26.35 19.64
C ILE A 197 7.00 -25.84 18.56
N TYR A 198 5.84 -25.35 18.99
CA TYR A 198 4.88 -24.63 18.16
C TYR A 198 4.57 -23.26 18.77
N THR A 199 4.25 -22.29 17.93
CA THR A 199 3.62 -21.02 18.34
C THR A 199 2.22 -20.98 17.77
N GLU A 200 1.24 -20.61 18.58
CA GLU A 200 -0.13 -20.36 18.11
C GLU A 200 -0.20 -18.95 17.50
N GLU A 201 -0.71 -18.87 16.27
CA GLU A 201 -0.98 -17.61 15.59
C GLU A 201 -2.44 -17.50 15.16
N LYS A 202 -3.02 -16.31 15.29
CA LYS A 202 -4.36 -16.00 14.79
C LYS A 202 -4.23 -15.33 13.43
N VAL A 203 -4.85 -15.91 12.41
CA VAL A 203 -4.74 -15.46 11.01
C VAL A 203 -6.12 -15.38 10.35
N ILE A 204 -6.21 -14.63 9.25
CA ILE A 204 -7.40 -14.58 8.39
C ILE A 204 -7.03 -15.17 7.03
N ARG A 205 -7.63 -16.29 6.63
CA ARG A 205 -7.30 -16.93 5.34
C ARG A 205 -7.98 -16.18 4.21
N LEU A 206 -7.33 -16.07 3.05
CA LEU A 206 -7.94 -15.37 1.91
C LEU A 206 -9.25 -16.03 1.45
N ARG A 207 -9.32 -17.37 1.48
CA ARG A 207 -10.55 -18.13 1.17
C ARG A 207 -11.70 -17.90 2.15
N ASP A 208 -11.42 -17.37 3.34
CA ASP A 208 -12.47 -17.01 4.30
C ASP A 208 -13.01 -15.59 4.04
N LEU A 209 -12.30 -14.79 3.22
CA LEU A 209 -12.67 -13.41 2.88
C LEU A 209 -13.48 -13.34 1.60
N VAL A 210 -13.06 -14.05 0.57
CA VAL A 210 -13.63 -14.00 -0.77
C VAL A 210 -13.70 -15.40 -1.37
N ASP A 211 -14.75 -15.65 -2.15
CA ASP A 211 -14.91 -16.92 -2.87
C ASP A 211 -13.97 -16.92 -4.08
N ILE A 212 -12.86 -17.64 -3.94
CA ILE A 212 -11.84 -17.76 -4.99
C ILE A 212 -12.00 -19.15 -5.62
N SER A 213 -12.56 -19.15 -6.83
CA SER A 213 -12.78 -20.33 -7.63
C SER A 213 -11.47 -20.96 -8.09
N GLU A 214 -11.50 -22.27 -8.33
CA GLU A 214 -10.34 -23.01 -8.82
C GLU A 214 -9.90 -22.47 -10.20
N GLY A 215 -8.62 -22.11 -10.31
CA GLY A 215 -8.04 -21.54 -11.54
C GLY A 215 -7.98 -20.02 -11.60
N GLN A 216 -8.66 -19.29 -10.70
CA GLN A 216 -8.49 -17.84 -10.61
C GLN A 216 -7.08 -17.47 -10.13
N ARG A 217 -6.49 -16.48 -10.79
CA ARG A 217 -5.18 -15.94 -10.41
C ARG A 217 -5.36 -14.84 -9.38
N LEU A 218 -4.45 -14.73 -8.43
CA LEU A 218 -4.42 -13.62 -7.46
C LEU A 218 -3.14 -12.85 -7.64
N LEU A 219 -3.25 -11.55 -7.87
CA LEU A 219 -2.13 -10.62 -7.84
C LEU A 219 -2.18 -9.85 -6.53
N ALA A 220 -1.14 -9.99 -5.72
CA ALA A 220 -1.00 -9.25 -4.49
C ALA A 220 -0.01 -8.10 -4.64
N VAL A 221 -0.32 -6.99 -3.98
CA VAL A 221 0.54 -5.80 -3.95
C VAL A 221 0.86 -5.32 -2.53
N GLY A 222 2.04 -4.74 -2.37
CA GLY A 222 2.47 -4.11 -1.12
C GLY A 222 2.67 -2.60 -1.24
N ASP A 223 2.95 -1.96 -0.11
CA ASP A 223 3.10 -0.51 0.05
C ASP A 223 4.14 0.14 -0.85
N VAL A 224 5.27 -0.53 -1.09
CA VAL A 224 6.33 -0.07 -1.99
C VAL A 224 6.16 -0.61 -3.41
N GLY A 225 4.95 -1.04 -3.75
CA GLY A 225 4.60 -1.57 -5.06
C GLY A 225 5.22 -2.93 -5.37
N GLN A 226 5.39 -3.78 -4.35
CA GLN A 226 5.62 -5.21 -4.61
C GLN A 226 4.49 -5.72 -5.52
N TYR A 227 4.83 -6.58 -6.47
CA TYR A 227 3.89 -7.09 -7.47
C TYR A 227 4.11 -8.59 -7.61
N LYS A 228 3.20 -9.41 -7.06
CA LYS A 228 3.42 -10.85 -7.00
C LYS A 228 2.13 -11.65 -7.16
N PHE A 229 2.16 -12.64 -8.05
CA PHE A 229 1.12 -13.67 -8.11
C PHE A 229 1.24 -14.63 -6.91
N ILE A 230 0.12 -14.87 -6.24
CA ILE A 230 0.06 -15.69 -5.01
C ILE A 230 -1.00 -16.78 -5.12
N ASN A 231 -0.96 -17.73 -4.18
CA ASN A 231 -2.00 -18.76 -4.05
C ASN A 231 -3.14 -18.31 -3.12
N ALA A 232 -4.37 -18.72 -3.41
CA ALA A 232 -5.54 -18.50 -2.56
C ALA A 232 -5.42 -19.09 -1.14
N ASP A 233 -4.51 -20.05 -0.93
CA ASP A 233 -4.25 -20.64 0.38
C ASP A 233 -3.42 -19.73 1.32
N GLY A 234 -3.07 -18.52 0.89
CA GLY A 234 -2.42 -17.51 1.72
C GLY A 234 -3.32 -16.96 2.84
N TYR A 235 -2.73 -16.16 3.73
CA TYR A 235 -3.41 -15.57 4.87
C TYR A 235 -2.88 -14.20 5.25
N LEU A 236 -3.77 -13.37 5.78
CA LEU A 236 -3.46 -12.07 6.36
C LEU A 236 -3.10 -12.22 7.83
N LYS A 237 -2.08 -11.47 8.22
CA LYS A 237 -1.63 -11.33 9.60
C LYS A 237 -1.44 -9.86 9.94
N MET A 238 -2.10 -9.43 10.99
CA MET A 238 -1.91 -8.10 11.55
C MET A 238 -0.60 -8.07 12.36
N VAL A 239 0.21 -7.06 12.09
CA VAL A 239 1.43 -6.73 12.82
C VAL A 239 1.32 -5.26 13.22
N ASP A 240 0.90 -5.03 14.46
CA ASP A 240 0.47 -3.70 14.93
C ASP A 240 -0.67 -3.13 14.05
N ASN A 241 -0.47 -2.00 13.36
CA ASN A 241 -1.44 -1.44 12.42
C ASN A 241 -1.22 -1.86 10.96
N ARG A 242 -0.27 -2.76 10.72
CA ARG A 242 0.11 -3.20 9.38
C ARG A 242 -0.51 -4.55 9.07
N ILE A 243 -0.97 -4.74 7.85
CA ILE A 243 -1.48 -6.02 7.37
C ILE A 243 -0.41 -6.66 6.49
N ASP A 244 0.20 -7.74 6.98
CA ASP A 244 1.12 -8.56 6.17
C ASP A 244 0.33 -9.69 5.50
N LEU A 245 0.65 -9.99 4.24
CA LEU A 245 0.10 -11.12 3.51
C LEU A 245 1.15 -12.23 3.39
N TYR A 246 0.86 -13.41 3.93
CA TYR A 246 1.74 -14.57 3.91
C TYR A 246 1.24 -15.61 2.92
N GLU A 247 2.18 -16.29 2.26
CA GLU A 247 1.90 -17.55 1.57
C GLU A 247 1.59 -18.65 2.60
N LYS A 248 0.95 -19.73 2.14
CA LYS A 248 0.51 -20.87 2.97
C LYS A 248 1.60 -21.45 3.89
N ASP A 249 2.86 -21.43 3.46
CA ASP A 249 4.00 -21.99 4.20
C ASP A 249 4.60 -21.02 5.25
N GLY A 250 4.11 -19.78 5.28
CA GLY A 250 4.59 -18.73 6.17
C GLY A 250 6.00 -18.20 5.89
N LYS A 251 6.68 -18.68 4.82
CA LYS A 251 8.08 -18.31 4.53
C LYS A 251 8.19 -17.07 3.66
N SER A 252 7.30 -16.93 2.69
CA SER A 252 7.22 -15.75 1.83
C SER A 252 6.08 -14.86 2.28
N LYS A 253 6.31 -13.55 2.23
CA LYS A 253 5.28 -12.55 2.54
C LYS A 253 5.41 -11.29 1.70
N ILE A 254 4.30 -10.58 1.57
CA ILE A 254 4.25 -9.16 1.23
C ILE A 254 4.02 -8.42 2.55
N THR A 255 4.96 -7.56 2.89
CA THR A 255 4.88 -6.70 4.06
C THR A 255 4.05 -5.48 3.70
N ASP A 256 3.21 -5.03 4.63
CA ASP A 256 2.27 -3.91 4.37
C ASP A 256 1.48 -4.09 3.06
N ALA A 257 0.80 -5.23 2.96
CA ALA A 257 0.01 -5.57 1.80
C ALA A 257 -1.15 -4.58 1.66
N ARG A 258 -1.27 -3.96 0.50
CA ARG A 258 -2.31 -2.98 0.19
C ARG A 258 -3.54 -3.60 -0.43
N GLY A 259 -3.37 -4.77 -1.05
CA GLY A 259 -4.51 -5.54 -1.51
C GLY A 259 -4.17 -6.71 -2.40
N ILE A 260 -5.24 -7.36 -2.86
CA ILE A 260 -5.22 -8.38 -3.90
C ILE A 260 -6.21 -8.05 -5.01
N MET A 261 -5.79 -8.30 -6.25
CA MET A 261 -6.66 -8.32 -7.41
C MET A 261 -6.97 -9.77 -7.78
N ILE A 262 -8.25 -10.10 -7.81
CA ILE A 262 -8.75 -11.41 -8.25
C ILE A 262 -8.88 -11.38 -9.77
N ASP A 263 -8.29 -12.39 -10.41
CA ASP A 263 -8.20 -12.57 -11.85
C ASP A 263 -7.82 -11.29 -12.59
N PRO A 264 -6.61 -10.75 -12.33
CA PRO A 264 -6.18 -9.52 -12.95
C PRO A 264 -6.20 -9.65 -14.49
N PRO A 265 -6.45 -8.56 -15.22
CA PRO A 265 -6.28 -8.49 -16.66
C PRO A 265 -4.98 -9.16 -17.15
N GLN A 266 -5.03 -9.67 -18.39
CA GLN A 266 -3.84 -10.26 -19.01
C GLN A 266 -2.78 -9.23 -19.38
N VAL A 267 -3.21 -8.00 -19.63
CA VAL A 267 -2.35 -6.87 -20.01
C VAL A 267 -2.01 -6.03 -18.77
N SER A 268 -0.81 -5.48 -18.74
CA SER A 268 -0.40 -4.47 -17.77
C SER A 268 0.20 -3.26 -18.48
N ILE A 269 0.19 -2.09 -17.84
CA ILE A 269 0.91 -0.91 -18.36
C ILE A 269 2.42 -1.19 -18.54
N MET A 270 2.98 -2.16 -17.82
CA MET A 270 4.35 -2.62 -18.01
C MET A 270 4.60 -3.21 -19.41
N ASP A 271 3.54 -3.67 -20.09
CA ASP A 271 3.62 -4.17 -21.47
C ASP A 271 3.98 -3.06 -22.46
N THR A 272 3.80 -1.78 -22.11
CA THR A 272 4.24 -0.65 -22.93
C THR A 272 5.72 -0.73 -23.29
N TYR A 273 6.57 -1.11 -22.32
CA TYR A 273 8.00 -1.31 -22.55
C TYR A 273 8.27 -2.48 -23.51
N TYR A 274 7.59 -3.61 -23.29
CA TYR A 274 7.82 -4.83 -24.06
C TYR A 274 7.32 -4.70 -25.49
N ASP A 275 6.15 -4.08 -25.70
CA ASP A 275 5.59 -3.79 -27.01
C ASP A 275 6.47 -2.80 -27.78
N ALA A 276 6.85 -1.68 -27.15
CA ALA A 276 7.73 -0.70 -27.79
C ALA A 276 9.08 -1.31 -28.14
N SER A 277 9.69 -2.07 -27.23
CA SER A 277 10.95 -2.77 -27.50
C SER A 277 10.79 -3.76 -28.65
N HIS A 278 9.69 -4.51 -28.69
CA HIS A 278 9.43 -5.47 -29.76
C HIS A 278 9.37 -4.78 -31.14
N PHE A 279 8.60 -3.71 -31.25
CA PHE A 279 8.45 -2.97 -32.51
C PHE A 279 9.75 -2.31 -32.95
N LEU A 280 10.49 -1.67 -32.03
CA LEU A 280 11.78 -1.05 -32.36
C LEU A 280 12.81 -2.08 -32.86
N THR A 281 12.84 -3.29 -32.29
CA THR A 281 13.74 -4.37 -32.77
C THR A 281 13.38 -4.90 -34.15
N LYS A 282 12.17 -4.62 -34.65
CA LYS A 282 11.71 -4.95 -36.00
C LYS A 282 11.84 -3.79 -36.99
N ASP A 283 12.53 -2.73 -36.60
CA ASP A 283 12.64 -1.48 -37.37
C ASP A 283 11.28 -0.80 -37.64
N GLU A 284 10.27 -1.07 -36.81
CA GLU A 284 8.98 -0.38 -36.84
C GLU A 284 9.06 0.86 -35.94
N LYS A 285 8.64 2.02 -36.46
CA LYS A 285 8.55 3.23 -35.65
C LYS A 285 7.45 3.10 -34.60
N VAL A 286 7.68 3.62 -33.40
CA VAL A 286 6.74 3.54 -32.27
C VAL A 286 6.34 4.92 -31.76
N LEU A 287 5.04 5.12 -31.59
CA LEU A 287 4.45 6.25 -30.91
C LEU A 287 3.75 5.77 -29.64
N ILE A 288 4.11 6.30 -28.49
CA ILE A 288 3.36 6.11 -27.24
C ILE A 288 2.60 7.40 -26.93
N LEU A 289 1.29 7.27 -26.78
CA LEU A 289 0.38 8.32 -26.32
C LEU A 289 -0.03 7.99 -24.88
N PHE A 290 0.59 8.68 -23.93
CA PHE A 290 0.35 8.57 -22.50
C PHE A 290 -0.68 9.61 -22.08
N LEU A 291 -1.89 9.15 -21.72
CA LEU A 291 -3.03 9.97 -21.30
C LEU A 291 -3.15 9.90 -19.77
N ASP A 292 -2.47 10.79 -19.05
CA ASP A 292 -2.34 10.82 -17.57
C ASP A 292 -3.72 10.78 -16.89
N GLY A 293 -3.89 9.91 -15.89
CA GLY A 293 -5.13 9.80 -15.10
C GLY A 293 -6.36 9.23 -15.82
N PHE A 294 -6.23 8.68 -17.04
CA PHE A 294 -7.37 8.17 -17.81
C PHE A 294 -7.73 6.71 -17.47
N GLY A 295 -8.71 6.53 -16.57
CA GLY A 295 -9.21 5.22 -16.13
C GLY A 295 -10.08 4.50 -17.16
N TYR A 296 -10.17 3.16 -17.06
CA TYR A 296 -10.98 2.36 -17.98
C TYR A 296 -12.47 2.69 -17.90
N HIS A 297 -12.99 3.04 -16.72
CA HIS A 297 -14.38 3.48 -16.54
C HIS A 297 -14.65 4.79 -17.27
N GLN A 298 -13.73 5.76 -17.20
CA GLN A 298 -13.81 7.01 -17.97
C GLN A 298 -13.78 6.73 -19.48
N TYR A 299 -12.91 5.83 -19.94
CA TYR A 299 -12.82 5.42 -21.34
C TYR A 299 -14.16 4.89 -21.88
N VAL A 300 -14.75 3.91 -21.19
CA VAL A 300 -16.04 3.33 -21.60
C VAL A 300 -17.12 4.41 -21.63
N TYR A 301 -17.23 5.20 -20.56
CA TYR A 301 -18.23 6.25 -20.46
C TYR A 301 -18.07 7.31 -21.55
N ALA A 302 -16.84 7.78 -21.80
CA ALA A 302 -16.54 8.80 -22.80
C ALA A 302 -16.93 8.33 -24.21
N MET A 303 -16.65 7.07 -24.58
CA MET A 303 -17.08 6.51 -25.87
C MET A 303 -18.61 6.39 -26.00
N GLU A 304 -19.28 6.01 -24.93
CA GLU A 304 -20.74 5.87 -24.90
C GLU A 304 -21.44 7.23 -25.03
N LYS A 305 -20.89 8.25 -24.37
CA LYS A 305 -21.44 9.62 -24.35
C LYS A 305 -20.95 10.51 -25.48
N GLY A 306 -19.97 10.07 -26.28
CA GLY A 306 -19.46 10.81 -27.43
C GLY A 306 -18.37 11.82 -27.09
N TYR A 307 -17.73 11.69 -25.92
CA TYR A 307 -16.52 12.43 -25.55
C TYR A 307 -15.23 11.75 -26.07
N ALA A 308 -15.27 10.51 -26.56
CA ALA A 308 -14.09 9.87 -27.18
C ALA A 308 -14.44 9.28 -28.56
N PRO A 309 -14.84 10.12 -29.54
CA PRO A 309 -15.30 9.65 -30.84
C PRO A 309 -14.22 8.93 -31.65
N PHE A 310 -12.96 9.35 -31.62
CA PHE A 310 -11.88 8.69 -32.37
C PHE A 310 -11.49 7.36 -31.72
N LEU A 311 -11.30 7.32 -30.40
CA LEU A 311 -10.99 6.08 -29.71
C LEU A 311 -12.08 5.02 -29.90
N LYS A 312 -13.35 5.42 -30.10
CA LYS A 312 -14.46 4.54 -30.45
C LYS A 312 -14.37 3.93 -31.86
N GLU A 313 -13.62 4.54 -32.78
CA GLU A 313 -13.36 3.98 -34.12
C GLU A 313 -12.32 2.86 -34.10
N LEU A 314 -11.50 2.78 -33.05
CA LEU A 314 -10.48 1.75 -32.88
C LEU A 314 -11.07 0.45 -32.35
N GLU A 315 -10.27 -0.62 -32.34
CA GLU A 315 -10.63 -1.82 -31.58
C GLU A 315 -10.78 -1.47 -30.10
N LEU A 316 -11.75 -2.11 -29.44
CA LEU A 316 -12.03 -1.86 -28.02
C LEU A 316 -10.76 -2.05 -27.21
N ALA A 317 -10.43 -1.06 -26.37
CA ALA A 317 -9.25 -1.14 -25.53
C ALA A 317 -9.28 -2.39 -24.66
N GLN A 318 -8.13 -3.04 -24.53
CA GLN A 318 -7.96 -4.07 -23.53
C GLN A 318 -7.91 -3.40 -22.15
N LYS A 319 -8.44 -4.08 -21.14
CA LYS A 319 -8.19 -3.70 -19.75
C LYS A 319 -6.73 -4.00 -19.43
N ALA A 320 -6.02 -3.02 -18.89
CA ALA A 320 -4.68 -3.22 -18.37
C ALA A 320 -4.62 -2.89 -16.88
N THR A 321 -3.86 -3.70 -16.14
CA THR A 321 -3.54 -3.44 -14.74
C THR A 321 -2.36 -2.47 -14.63
N THR A 322 -2.53 -1.41 -13.84
CA THR A 322 -1.42 -0.55 -13.40
C THR A 322 -0.71 -1.08 -12.15
N VAL A 323 0.26 -0.33 -11.64
CA VAL A 323 1.06 -0.60 -10.46
C VAL A 323 0.58 0.23 -9.26
N TYR A 324 0.85 -0.26 -8.05
CA TYR A 324 0.63 0.49 -6.81
C TYR A 324 1.96 1.12 -6.35
N GLN A 325 2.03 2.36 -5.86
CA GLN A 325 0.93 3.31 -5.78
C GLN A 325 0.56 3.83 -7.19
N SER A 326 -0.74 3.91 -7.50
CA SER A 326 -1.29 4.33 -8.79
C SER A 326 -1.15 5.84 -8.98
N VAL A 327 0.08 6.32 -9.18
CA VAL A 327 0.43 7.73 -9.36
C VAL A 327 1.40 7.91 -10.54
N THR A 328 1.35 9.08 -11.19
CA THR A 328 2.16 9.47 -12.37
C THR A 328 3.60 8.96 -12.35
N ASN A 329 4.37 9.24 -11.29
CA ASN A 329 5.77 8.80 -11.20
C ASN A 329 5.93 7.28 -11.30
N ALA A 330 5.13 6.52 -10.55
CA ALA A 330 5.26 5.07 -10.45
C ALA A 330 4.71 4.38 -11.72
N GLY A 331 3.57 4.84 -12.22
CA GLY A 331 2.97 4.35 -13.46
C GLY A 331 3.84 4.66 -14.67
N PHE A 332 4.31 5.90 -14.83
CA PHE A 332 5.24 6.28 -15.90
C PHE A 332 6.53 5.44 -15.85
N ALA A 333 7.13 5.27 -14.67
CA ALA A 333 8.31 4.43 -14.51
C ALA A 333 8.04 2.97 -14.90
N ALA A 334 6.88 2.42 -14.53
CA ALA A 334 6.49 1.07 -14.91
C ALA A 334 6.31 0.91 -16.43
N MET A 335 5.67 1.88 -17.09
CA MET A 335 5.48 1.89 -18.54
C MET A 335 6.81 1.90 -19.30
N ILE A 336 7.78 2.71 -18.87
CA ILE A 336 9.04 2.87 -19.61
C ILE A 336 10.12 1.88 -19.20
N THR A 337 9.95 1.10 -18.13
CA THR A 337 10.93 0.09 -17.70
C THR A 337 10.41 -1.34 -17.84
N GLY A 338 9.09 -1.53 -17.92
CA GLY A 338 8.45 -2.85 -17.88
C GLY A 338 8.63 -3.55 -16.54
N ARG A 339 8.89 -2.78 -15.46
CA ARG A 339 9.18 -3.27 -14.12
C ARG A 339 8.25 -2.69 -13.07
N PRO A 340 7.90 -3.46 -12.03
CA PRO A 340 7.11 -2.97 -10.93
C PRO A 340 7.90 -1.96 -10.07
N PRO A 341 7.21 -1.10 -9.30
CA PRO A 341 7.84 -0.02 -8.53
C PRO A 341 8.99 -0.42 -7.61
N TYR A 342 8.88 -1.56 -6.93
CA TYR A 342 9.93 -2.05 -6.04
C TYR A 342 11.23 -2.42 -6.78
N GLU A 343 11.15 -2.75 -8.08
CA GLU A 343 12.29 -3.03 -8.95
C GLU A 343 12.79 -1.76 -9.66
N SER A 344 11.87 -0.95 -10.22
CA SER A 344 12.22 0.30 -10.91
C SER A 344 12.81 1.34 -9.95
N GLY A 345 12.46 1.27 -8.68
CA GLY A 345 12.88 2.22 -7.64
C GLY A 345 11.99 3.44 -7.49
N VAL A 346 10.91 3.53 -8.26
CA VAL A 346 9.94 4.64 -8.24
C VAL A 346 8.58 4.11 -7.82
N TYR A 347 8.20 4.35 -6.57
CA TYR A 347 6.98 3.81 -5.95
C TYR A 347 6.06 4.87 -5.34
N SER A 348 6.47 6.13 -5.37
CA SER A 348 5.63 7.28 -5.05
C SER A 348 6.09 8.51 -5.84
N ARG A 349 5.39 9.63 -5.66
CA ARG A 349 5.75 10.95 -6.21
C ARG A 349 7.12 11.48 -5.72
N SER A 350 7.72 10.83 -4.72
CA SER A 350 8.99 11.27 -4.11
C SER A 350 10.24 10.83 -4.86
N GLN A 351 10.15 9.82 -5.74
CA GLN A 351 11.29 9.33 -6.51
C GLN A 351 11.21 9.77 -7.97
N ARG A 352 12.37 10.10 -8.54
CA ARG A 352 12.52 10.46 -9.96
C ARG A 352 13.60 9.66 -10.68
N ASP A 353 14.50 9.01 -9.94
CA ASP A 353 15.62 8.25 -10.49
C ASP A 353 15.24 6.78 -10.68
N LEU A 354 15.48 6.26 -11.88
CA LEU A 354 15.27 4.86 -12.22
C LEU A 354 16.49 4.01 -11.79
N LYS A 355 16.22 2.82 -11.22
CA LYS A 355 17.25 1.82 -10.88
C LYS A 355 17.56 0.84 -12.01
N VAL A 356 16.73 0.85 -13.05
CA VAL A 356 16.84 -0.02 -14.22
C VAL A 356 16.74 0.83 -15.49
N PRO A 357 17.36 0.42 -16.61
CA PRO A 357 17.26 1.15 -17.86
C PRO A 357 15.83 1.26 -18.37
N SER A 358 15.52 2.35 -19.07
CA SER A 358 14.22 2.56 -19.71
C SER A 358 14.21 2.12 -21.19
N ILE A 359 13.05 2.20 -21.84
CA ILE A 359 12.89 2.02 -23.29
C ILE A 359 13.75 3.00 -24.10
N PHE A 360 14.09 4.17 -23.55
CA PHE A 360 15.01 5.11 -24.20
C PHE A 360 16.45 4.58 -24.24
N ALA A 361 16.87 3.79 -23.24
CA ALA A 361 18.14 3.07 -23.30
C ALA A 361 18.12 2.02 -24.43
N VAL A 362 17.01 1.28 -24.57
CA VAL A 362 16.84 0.30 -25.65
C VAL A 362 16.89 0.96 -27.03
N ALA A 363 16.18 2.08 -27.21
CA ALA A 363 16.22 2.84 -28.46
C ALA A 363 17.65 3.27 -28.81
N LYS A 364 18.38 3.81 -27.82
CA LYS A 364 19.79 4.19 -27.97
C LYS A 364 20.69 3.01 -28.35
N ASP A 365 20.53 1.86 -27.70
CA ASP A 365 21.32 0.65 -27.97
C ASP A 365 21.04 0.09 -29.38
N LEU A 366 19.87 0.35 -29.94
CA LEU A 366 19.46 0.02 -31.31
C LEU A 366 19.81 1.10 -32.35
N ASP A 367 20.52 2.17 -31.95
CA ASP A 367 20.82 3.35 -32.79
C ASP A 367 19.56 4.02 -33.35
N LYS A 368 18.48 4.03 -32.57
CA LYS A 368 17.17 4.62 -32.89
C LYS A 368 17.05 6.02 -32.29
N LYS A 369 16.51 6.96 -33.07
CA LYS A 369 16.24 8.32 -32.58
C LYS A 369 14.96 8.34 -31.75
N SER A 370 15.05 8.83 -30.52
CA SER A 370 13.92 8.93 -29.61
C SER A 370 13.68 10.35 -29.10
N VAL A 371 12.42 10.69 -28.81
CA VAL A 371 12.03 11.93 -28.13
C VAL A 371 10.95 11.66 -27.08
N LEU A 372 11.07 12.36 -25.95
CA LEU A 372 10.07 12.42 -24.88
C LEU A 372 9.53 13.86 -24.84
N ILE A 373 8.21 14.01 -24.93
CA ILE A 373 7.52 15.31 -24.94
C ILE A 373 6.57 15.32 -23.75
N GLU A 374 6.76 16.29 -22.84
CA GLU A 374 5.98 16.43 -21.60
C GLU A 374 5.49 17.87 -21.44
N GLY A 375 4.66 18.11 -20.43
CA GLY A 375 4.29 19.46 -19.98
C GLY A 375 5.48 20.25 -19.44
N ASP A 376 5.23 21.14 -18.49
CA ASP A 376 6.22 22.11 -18.03
C ASP A 376 7.22 21.56 -16.99
N ILE A 377 6.96 20.34 -16.49
CA ILE A 377 7.72 19.68 -15.43
C ILE A 377 8.28 18.35 -15.91
N LYS A 378 9.59 18.14 -15.69
CA LYS A 378 10.24 16.84 -15.82
C LYS A 378 9.82 15.91 -14.68
N ILE A 379 9.17 14.80 -15.00
CA ILE A 379 8.67 13.82 -14.01
C ILE A 379 9.78 12.86 -13.57
N LEU A 380 10.48 12.23 -14.52
CA LEU A 380 11.53 11.23 -14.27
C LEU A 380 12.87 11.62 -14.89
N ASN A 381 13.96 11.14 -14.28
CA ASN A 381 15.29 11.19 -14.85
C ASN A 381 15.50 9.94 -15.71
N THR A 382 15.46 10.12 -17.04
CA THR A 382 15.70 9.06 -18.04
C THR A 382 17.02 9.27 -18.78
N GLU A 383 17.35 8.40 -19.72
CA GLU A 383 18.55 8.48 -20.55
C GLU A 383 18.54 9.63 -21.56
N ILE A 384 17.39 10.30 -21.75
CA ILE A 384 17.23 11.48 -22.60
C ILE A 384 16.61 12.64 -21.80
N GLU A 385 16.82 13.87 -22.26
CA GLU A 385 16.12 15.03 -21.70
C GLU A 385 14.76 15.21 -22.40
N PRO A 386 13.67 15.43 -21.65
CA PRO A 386 12.37 15.71 -22.24
C PRO A 386 12.34 17.09 -22.91
N LEU A 387 11.54 17.21 -23.97
CA LEU A 387 11.09 18.48 -24.50
C LEU A 387 9.92 18.96 -23.64
N LEU A 388 10.18 19.95 -22.79
CA LEU A 388 9.19 20.53 -21.88
C LEU A 388 8.41 21.65 -22.56
N ASN A 389 7.10 21.66 -22.36
CA ASN A 389 6.16 22.61 -22.95
C ASN A 389 5.47 23.40 -21.83
N ARG A 390 5.60 24.73 -21.86
CA ARG A 390 4.94 25.61 -20.90
C ARG A 390 3.60 26.06 -21.46
N ASP A 391 2.66 26.38 -20.59
CA ASP A 391 1.42 27.06 -20.95
C ASP A 391 1.77 28.48 -21.46
N GLU A 392 1.83 28.65 -22.78
CA GLU A 392 2.22 29.92 -23.41
C GLU A 392 1.02 30.86 -23.51
N ASN A 393 -0.18 30.30 -23.58
CA ASN A 393 -1.42 31.05 -23.78
C ASN A 393 -2.13 31.43 -22.45
N ASN A 394 -1.66 30.90 -21.31
CA ASN A 394 -2.17 31.05 -19.94
C ASN A 394 -3.62 30.53 -19.77
N ASN A 395 -3.97 29.43 -20.44
CA ASN A 395 -5.28 28.76 -20.30
C ASN A 395 -5.35 27.82 -19.09
N GLY A 396 -4.23 27.58 -18.39
CA GLY A 396 -4.13 26.72 -17.22
C GLY A 396 -3.81 25.25 -17.51
N ILE A 397 -3.55 24.88 -18.77
CA ILE A 397 -3.17 23.54 -19.20
C ILE A 397 -2.01 23.64 -20.21
N THR A 398 -1.29 22.54 -20.47
CA THR A 398 -0.20 22.51 -21.46
C THR A 398 -0.49 21.59 -22.65
N CYS A 399 -1.70 21.04 -22.73
CA CYS A 399 -2.01 19.97 -23.69
C CYS A 399 -1.90 20.44 -25.14
N ASP A 400 -2.31 21.67 -25.43
CA ASP A 400 -2.22 22.22 -26.78
C ASP A 400 -0.76 22.53 -27.19
N GLU A 401 0.10 22.98 -26.27
CA GLU A 401 1.53 23.14 -26.55
C GLU A 401 2.24 21.80 -26.72
N VAL A 402 1.95 20.80 -25.87
CA VAL A 402 2.46 19.43 -26.03
C VAL A 402 2.04 18.86 -27.38
N TYR A 403 0.78 19.02 -27.77
CA TYR A 403 0.26 18.60 -29.06
C TYR A 403 0.96 19.32 -30.22
N ALA A 404 1.11 20.63 -30.17
CA ALA A 404 1.77 21.41 -31.21
C ALA A 404 3.25 21.01 -31.38
N THR A 405 3.96 20.80 -30.27
CA THR A 405 5.35 20.32 -30.28
C THR A 405 5.41 18.91 -30.86
N ALA A 406 4.55 17.99 -30.43
CA ALA A 406 4.49 16.65 -31.00
C ALA A 406 4.24 16.67 -32.51
N LEU A 407 3.26 17.45 -32.95
CA LEU A 407 2.91 17.59 -34.36
C LEU A 407 4.09 18.11 -35.20
N SER A 408 4.81 19.12 -34.70
CA SER A 408 6.01 19.65 -35.37
C SER A 408 7.17 18.64 -35.46
N HIS A 409 7.13 17.55 -34.68
CA HIS A 409 8.11 16.47 -34.70
C HIS A 409 7.64 15.21 -35.44
N MET A 410 6.42 15.17 -35.98
CA MET A 410 5.91 14.00 -36.71
C MET A 410 6.66 13.74 -38.02
N ASP A 411 7.09 14.81 -38.71
CA ASP A 411 7.89 14.71 -39.94
C ASP A 411 9.39 14.52 -39.65
N ASN A 412 9.80 14.62 -38.39
CA ASN A 412 11.19 14.39 -38.02
C ASN A 412 11.50 12.89 -38.07
N GLU A 413 12.77 12.55 -38.30
CA GLU A 413 13.24 11.17 -38.41
C GLU A 413 13.29 10.43 -37.05
N TYR A 414 12.33 10.63 -36.14
CA TYR A 414 12.24 9.82 -34.94
C TYR A 414 11.74 8.41 -35.27
N ASP A 415 12.36 7.43 -34.63
CA ASP A 415 11.92 6.05 -34.60
C ASP A 415 11.01 5.80 -33.39
N PHE A 416 11.19 6.58 -32.32
CA PHE A 416 10.43 6.46 -31.10
C PHE A 416 9.97 7.82 -30.56
N MET A 417 8.67 8.03 -30.44
CA MET A 417 8.09 9.20 -29.80
C MET A 417 7.27 8.78 -28.58
N PHE A 418 7.49 9.43 -27.45
CA PHE A 418 6.70 9.27 -26.24
C PHE A 418 6.09 10.63 -25.88
N ILE A 419 4.77 10.73 -25.88
CA ILE A 419 4.03 11.98 -25.65
C ILE A 419 3.16 11.82 -24.41
N HIS A 420 3.30 12.75 -23.47
CA HIS A 420 2.60 12.76 -22.20
C HIS A 420 1.61 13.93 -22.13
N PHE A 421 0.32 13.61 -22.08
CA PHE A 421 -0.77 14.58 -21.90
C PHE A 421 -1.30 14.52 -20.46
N HIS A 422 -1.20 15.64 -19.73
CA HIS A 422 -1.60 15.74 -18.32
C HIS A 422 -3.06 16.17 -18.09
N GLY A 423 -3.71 16.75 -19.12
CA GLY A 423 -4.94 17.51 -18.92
C GLY A 423 -6.11 16.73 -18.31
N ILE A 424 -6.21 15.42 -18.60
CA ILE A 424 -7.27 14.58 -18.02
C ILE A 424 -7.09 14.47 -16.50
N ASP A 425 -5.86 14.21 -16.02
CA ASP A 425 -5.54 14.18 -14.59
C ASP A 425 -5.75 15.55 -13.93
N ASP A 426 -5.24 16.63 -14.55
CA ASP A 426 -5.36 18.00 -14.02
C ASP A 426 -6.84 18.41 -13.81
N MET A 427 -7.67 18.16 -14.83
CA MET A 427 -9.11 18.48 -14.75
C MET A 427 -9.83 17.52 -13.81
N GLY A 428 -9.43 16.25 -13.80
CA GLY A 428 -9.91 15.26 -12.86
C GLY A 428 -9.72 15.69 -11.42
N HIS A 429 -8.50 16.08 -11.03
CA HIS A 429 -8.18 16.61 -9.71
C HIS A 429 -8.93 17.90 -9.36
N SER A 430 -9.16 18.76 -10.35
CA SER A 430 -9.84 20.05 -10.14
C SER A 430 -11.35 19.93 -9.99
N TYR A 431 -11.98 18.99 -10.70
CA TYR A 431 -13.44 18.97 -10.86
C TYR A 431 -14.12 17.62 -10.55
N GLY A 432 -13.38 16.51 -10.59
CA GLY A 432 -13.95 15.16 -10.49
C GLY A 432 -13.59 14.31 -11.71
N ASP A 433 -13.38 13.01 -11.51
CA ASP A 433 -13.07 12.04 -12.56
C ASP A 433 -14.15 11.96 -13.65
N MET A 434 -15.43 12.12 -13.26
CA MET A 434 -16.59 12.06 -14.18
C MET A 434 -17.25 13.43 -14.43
N HIS A 435 -16.63 14.53 -14.00
CA HIS A 435 -17.20 15.88 -14.19
C HIS A 435 -17.16 16.29 -15.67
N GLU A 436 -18.13 17.09 -16.12
CA GLU A 436 -18.25 17.47 -17.53
C GLU A 436 -17.03 18.22 -18.08
N VAL A 437 -16.35 19.01 -17.25
CA VAL A 437 -15.07 19.66 -17.62
C VAL A 437 -13.97 18.62 -17.92
N THR A 438 -13.85 17.58 -17.10
CA THR A 438 -12.92 16.47 -17.32
C THR A 438 -13.28 15.68 -18.58
N LEU A 439 -14.59 15.48 -18.84
CA LEU A 439 -15.07 14.80 -20.05
C LEU A 439 -14.81 15.61 -21.33
N GLU A 440 -14.97 16.94 -21.31
CA GLU A 440 -14.58 17.78 -22.45
C GLU A 440 -13.05 17.78 -22.66
N MET A 441 -12.24 17.67 -21.59
CA MET A 441 -10.79 17.50 -21.72
C MET A 441 -10.41 16.15 -22.34
N ILE A 442 -11.12 15.06 -22.00
CA ILE A 442 -10.98 13.76 -22.68
C ILE A 442 -11.26 13.90 -24.18
N LYS A 443 -12.27 14.68 -24.55
CA LYS A 443 -12.66 14.91 -25.96
C LYS A 443 -11.68 15.76 -26.74
N GLU A 444 -11.12 16.78 -26.11
CA GLU A 444 -10.03 17.56 -26.70
C GLU A 444 -8.80 16.69 -26.90
N THR A 445 -8.43 15.89 -25.89
CA THR A 445 -7.31 14.95 -25.95
C THR A 445 -7.54 13.86 -27.02
N ASP A 446 -8.75 13.32 -27.15
CA ASP A 446 -9.13 12.36 -28.22
C ASP A 446 -8.92 12.95 -29.62
N ALA A 447 -9.18 14.25 -29.81
CA ALA A 447 -8.91 14.94 -31.07
C ALA A 447 -7.40 15.08 -31.35
N TYR A 448 -6.58 15.38 -30.33
CA TYR A 448 -5.12 15.37 -30.47
C TYR A 448 -4.61 13.97 -30.82
N VAL A 449 -5.05 12.96 -30.07
CA VAL A 449 -4.72 11.54 -30.31
C VAL A 449 -5.04 11.15 -31.75
N ARG A 450 -6.23 11.51 -32.26
CA ARG A 450 -6.61 11.27 -33.65
C ARG A 450 -5.59 11.81 -34.64
N GLU A 451 -5.30 13.10 -34.55
CA GLU A 451 -4.42 13.79 -35.51
C GLU A 451 -2.99 13.24 -35.47
N LEU A 452 -2.50 12.83 -34.30
CA LEU A 452 -1.19 12.20 -34.13
C LEU A 452 -1.16 10.78 -34.72
N VAL A 453 -2.20 9.97 -34.45
CA VAL A 453 -2.33 8.61 -35.02
C VAL A 453 -2.51 8.67 -36.54
N GLU A 454 -3.25 9.65 -37.06
CA GLU A 454 -3.46 9.79 -38.50
C GLU A 454 -2.17 10.11 -39.25
N ARG A 455 -1.24 10.87 -38.65
CA ARG A 455 0.06 11.23 -39.25
C ARG A 455 1.16 10.20 -39.04
N TRP A 456 1.14 9.49 -37.91
CA TRP A 456 2.20 8.53 -37.59
C TRP A 456 2.26 7.39 -38.62
N SER A 457 3.47 7.00 -39.02
CA SER A 457 3.73 5.86 -39.90
C SER A 457 4.49 4.79 -39.14
N GLY A 458 3.75 3.96 -38.42
CA GLY A 458 4.30 2.92 -37.54
C GLY A 458 3.28 2.47 -36.50
N LYS A 459 3.76 1.82 -35.45
CA LYS A 459 2.96 1.31 -34.34
C LYS A 459 2.61 2.43 -33.37
N VAL A 460 1.39 2.38 -32.82
CA VAL A 460 0.94 3.28 -31.78
C VAL A 460 0.47 2.48 -30.57
N VAL A 461 0.92 2.86 -29.39
CA VAL A 461 0.39 2.40 -28.09
C VAL A 461 -0.31 3.58 -27.43
N ILE A 462 -1.57 3.41 -27.03
CA ILE A 462 -2.36 4.41 -26.32
C ILE A 462 -2.76 3.82 -24.98
N THR A 463 -2.34 4.47 -23.89
CA THR A 463 -2.66 3.99 -22.54
C THR A 463 -2.57 5.10 -21.51
N SER A 464 -2.93 4.77 -20.28
CA SER A 464 -2.76 5.61 -19.09
C SER A 464 -1.87 4.88 -18.10
N ASP A 465 -1.33 5.63 -17.16
CA ASP A 465 -0.53 5.11 -16.07
C ASP A 465 -1.38 4.84 -14.82
N HIS A 466 -2.49 5.53 -14.60
CA HIS A 466 -3.53 5.20 -13.61
C HIS A 466 -4.89 5.70 -14.07
N GLY A 467 -5.94 5.26 -13.37
CA GLY A 467 -7.22 5.93 -13.42
C GLY A 467 -7.40 6.90 -12.27
N MET A 468 -8.63 7.38 -12.12
CA MET A 468 -9.01 8.32 -11.09
C MET A 468 -10.39 7.98 -10.59
N HIS A 469 -10.69 8.45 -9.39
CA HIS A 469 -11.90 8.11 -8.72
C HIS A 469 -12.58 9.30 -8.05
N THR A 470 -13.89 9.19 -7.86
CA THR A 470 -14.68 10.20 -7.19
C THR A 470 -14.41 10.19 -5.68
N THR A 471 -14.22 11.39 -5.10
CA THR A 471 -14.15 11.58 -3.64
C THR A 471 -15.49 12.03 -3.06
N PRO A 472 -15.86 11.63 -1.82
CA PRO A 472 -17.15 11.99 -1.22
C PRO A 472 -17.37 13.49 -0.94
N GLU A 473 -16.30 14.30 -0.93
CA GLU A 473 -16.37 15.72 -0.59
C GLU A 473 -16.57 16.56 -1.85
N ALA A 474 -17.74 17.19 -1.99
CA ALA A 474 -18.11 18.03 -3.14
C ALA A 474 -17.19 19.25 -3.40
N GLU A 475 -16.21 19.50 -2.53
CA GLU A 475 -15.19 20.55 -2.68
C GLU A 475 -13.82 20.01 -3.13
N ARG A 476 -13.64 18.68 -3.19
CA ARG A 476 -12.44 18.04 -3.74
C ARG A 476 -12.83 17.42 -5.08
N GLY A 477 -12.03 17.68 -6.12
CA GLY A 477 -12.17 16.95 -7.38
C GLY A 477 -11.80 15.47 -7.19
N GLY A 478 -11.54 14.77 -8.27
CA GLY A 478 -11.15 13.37 -8.21
C GLY A 478 -9.80 13.18 -7.52
N ASN A 479 -9.56 11.95 -7.06
CA ASN A 479 -8.30 11.56 -6.48
C ASN A 479 -7.86 10.21 -7.04
N HIS A 480 -6.62 9.84 -6.79
CA HIS A 480 -6.05 8.56 -7.19
C HIS A 480 -4.88 8.18 -6.27
N GLY A 481 -4.33 6.99 -6.47
CA GLY A 481 -3.24 6.44 -5.66
C GLY A 481 -3.71 5.39 -4.67
N SER A 482 -4.94 4.89 -4.80
CA SER A 482 -5.55 3.90 -3.93
C SER A 482 -5.63 2.56 -4.64
N PHE A 483 -5.57 1.46 -3.88
CA PHE A 483 -5.71 0.13 -4.47
C PHE A 483 -7.19 -0.19 -4.69
N ARG A 484 -7.78 0.44 -5.70
CA ARG A 484 -9.19 0.31 -6.08
C ARG A 484 -9.34 0.17 -7.58
N HIS A 485 -10.45 -0.41 -8.03
CA HIS A 485 -10.73 -0.72 -9.42
C HIS A 485 -10.53 0.49 -10.35
N GLU A 486 -11.09 1.65 -9.97
CA GLU A 486 -11.07 2.87 -10.77
C GLU A 486 -9.65 3.38 -11.03
N ASP A 487 -8.76 3.26 -10.04
CA ASP A 487 -7.37 3.70 -10.14
C ASP A 487 -6.50 2.66 -10.85
N MET A 488 -6.82 1.37 -10.64
CA MET A 488 -5.93 0.26 -10.99
C MET A 488 -6.12 -0.27 -12.41
N ILE A 489 -7.24 0.04 -13.07
CA ILE A 489 -7.61 -0.49 -14.38
C ILE A 489 -7.69 0.65 -15.41
N VAL A 490 -6.86 0.56 -16.45
CA VAL A 490 -6.71 1.59 -17.49
C VAL A 490 -6.93 1.00 -18.89
N PRO A 491 -7.26 1.83 -19.90
CA PRO A 491 -7.33 1.37 -21.28
C PRO A 491 -5.92 1.11 -21.84
N TYR A 492 -5.79 0.05 -22.63
CA TYR A 492 -4.58 -0.27 -23.38
C TYR A 492 -4.93 -0.63 -24.82
N ILE A 493 -4.43 0.16 -25.76
CA ILE A 493 -4.70 0.01 -27.19
C ILE A 493 -3.36 -0.08 -27.92
N VAL A 494 -3.22 -1.09 -28.78
CA VAL A 494 -2.13 -1.18 -29.75
C VAL A 494 -2.75 -1.11 -31.13
N THR A 495 -2.31 -0.16 -31.95
CA THR A 495 -2.86 0.08 -33.29
C THR A 495 -1.78 0.51 -34.28
N GLU A 496 -2.16 0.65 -35.54
CA GLU A 496 -1.32 1.19 -36.61
C GLU A 496 -1.62 2.68 -36.81
N GLY A 497 -0.58 3.47 -36.97
CA GLY A 497 -0.69 4.81 -37.52
C GLY A 497 -1.16 4.78 -38.97
N ARG A 498 -1.92 5.81 -39.40
CA ARG A 498 -2.52 5.82 -40.75
C ARG A 498 -1.61 6.44 -41.82
N GLY A 499 -0.49 7.06 -41.44
CA GLY A 499 0.51 7.62 -42.36
C GLY A 499 -0.03 8.65 -43.36
N ARG A 500 -1.04 9.42 -42.98
CA ARG A 500 -1.59 10.51 -43.82
C ARG A 500 -0.69 11.73 -43.71
N SER A 501 -0.07 12.09 -44.84
CA SER A 501 0.70 13.33 -45.03
C SER A 501 -0.19 14.56 -45.16
#